data_AF-A0A6V7KE63-F1
#
_entry.id   AF-A0A6V7KE63-F1
#
_cell.length_a   1.000
_cell.length_b   1.000
_cell.length_c   1.000
_cell.angle_alpha   90.00
_cell.angle_beta   90.00
_cell.angle_gamma   90.00
#
_symmetry.space_group_name_H-M   'P 1'
#
loop_
_entity.id
_entity.type
_entity.pdbx_description
1 polymer ?
#
loop_
_entity_poly.entity_id
_entity_poly.type
_entity_poly.pdbx_seq_one_letter_code
_entity_poly.pdbx_strand_id
1 'polypeptide(L)' 'FAGKKVKALPLELFGMWQTVPYEPPEVKNGIIPRNEYGNVDLFKESMLPKGAVHID' A
#
# COMPACT_ATOMS: atom_id res chain seq x y z
N PHE A 1 -12.45 -30.65 -15.46
CA PHE A 1 -12.70 -29.26 -15.05
C PHE A 1 -11.71 -28.35 -15.78
N ALA A 2 -12.00 -27.97 -17.02
CA ALA A 2 -11.13 -27.08 -17.78
C ALA A 2 -11.35 -25.65 -17.29
N GLY A 3 -10.40 -25.11 -16.52
CA GLY A 3 -10.42 -23.72 -16.06
C GLY A 3 -10.45 -22.76 -17.26
N LYS A 4 -11.46 -21.90 -17.30
CA LYS A 4 -11.64 -20.88 -18.33
C LYS A 4 -10.43 -19.94 -18.30
N LYS A 5 -9.60 -19.92 -19.35
CA LYS A 5 -8.49 -18.95 -19.46
C LYS A 5 -9.09 -17.55 -19.61
N VAL A 6 -8.94 -16.73 -18.59
CA VAL A 6 -9.31 -15.31 -18.64
C VAL A 6 -8.34 -14.64 -19.63
N LYS A 7 -8.86 -13.91 -20.63
CA LYS A 7 -8.01 -13.09 -21.51
C LYS A 7 -7.32 -12.06 -20.64
N ALA A 8 -5.99 -12.04 -20.67
CA ALA A 8 -5.21 -11.00 -20.00
C ALA A 8 -5.60 -9.65 -20.62
N LEU A 9 -6.21 -8.78 -19.83
CA LEU A 9 -6.41 -7.39 -20.21
C LEU A 9 -5.04 -6.71 -20.20
N PRO A 10 -4.78 -5.77 -21.11
CA PRO A 10 -3.54 -4.98 -21.06
C PRO A 10 -3.46 -4.23 -19.73
N LEU A 11 -2.31 -4.29 -19.06
CA LEU A 11 -2.04 -3.53 -17.84
C LEU A 11 -1.62 -2.11 -18.21
N GLU A 12 -2.12 -1.13 -17.45
CA GLU A 12 -1.71 0.26 -17.61
C GLU A 12 -0.29 0.48 -17.06
N LEU A 13 0.48 1.32 -17.75
CA LEU A 13 1.83 1.71 -17.36
C LEU A 13 1.85 3.22 -17.12
N PHE A 14 2.56 3.64 -16.08
CA PHE A 14 2.60 5.04 -15.67
C PHE A 14 4.05 5.53 -15.61
N GLY A 15 4.27 6.74 -16.14
CA GLY A 15 5.53 7.44 -16.00
C GLY A 15 5.65 8.12 -14.63
N MET A 16 6.88 8.48 -14.22
CA MET A 16 7.14 9.16 -12.95
C MET A 16 6.33 10.46 -12.79
N TRP A 17 6.10 11.20 -13.89
CA TRP A 17 5.31 12.43 -13.90
C TRP A 17 3.81 12.22 -13.59
N GLN A 18 3.32 10.98 -13.63
CA GLN A 18 1.94 10.63 -13.28
C GLN A 18 1.82 10.15 -11.83
N THR A 19 2.94 10.09 -11.11
CA THR A 19 3.00 9.55 -9.74
C THR A 19 3.52 10.59 -8.77
N VAL A 20 3.13 10.44 -7.52
CA VAL A 20 3.62 11.26 -6.40
C VAL A 20 4.13 10.35 -5.29
N PRO A 21 5.07 10.82 -4.45
CA PRO A 21 5.44 10.11 -3.23
C PRO A 21 4.19 9.85 -2.37
N TYR A 22 4.11 8.63 -1.84
CA TYR A 22 3.02 8.25 -0.93
C TYR A 22 3.21 8.93 0.43
N GLU A 23 2.16 9.57 0.94
CA GLU A 23 2.10 10.10 2.29
C GLU A 23 1.30 9.15 3.19
N PRO A 24 1.90 8.60 4.26
CA PRO A 24 1.22 7.64 5.10
C PRO A 24 0.18 8.32 6.02
N PRO A 25 -0.91 7.62 6.34
CA PRO A 25 -1.87 8.08 7.33
C PRO A 25 -1.24 8.19 8.71
N GLU A 26 -1.72 9.15 9.49
CA GLU A 26 -1.24 9.41 10.85
C GLU A 26 -1.91 8.48 11.87
N VAL A 27 -1.21 8.16 12.96
CA VAL A 27 -1.80 7.45 14.09
C VAL A 27 -2.85 8.33 14.76
N LYS A 28 -4.11 7.87 14.79
CA LYS A 28 -5.22 8.61 15.42
C LYS A 28 -5.68 7.89 16.67
N ASN A 29 -5.75 8.59 17.80
CA ASN A 29 -6.17 8.04 19.10
C ASN A 29 -5.36 6.80 19.53
N GLY A 30 -4.06 6.74 19.18
CA GLY A 30 -3.21 5.59 19.44
C GLY A 30 -3.49 4.36 18.57
N ILE A 31 -4.34 4.48 17.56
CA ILE A 31 -4.69 3.38 16.64
C ILE A 31 -3.87 3.50 15.36
N ILE A 32 -3.17 2.41 15.02
CA ILE A 32 -2.40 2.30 13.79
C ILE A 32 -3.36 2.06 12.61
N PRO A 33 -3.29 2.88 11.54
CA PRO A 33 -4.09 2.68 10.33
C PRO A 33 -3.67 1.39 9.62
N ARG A 34 -4.62 0.50 9.32
CA ARG A 34 -4.40 -0.82 8.73
C ARG A 34 -5.21 -1.01 7.45
N ASN A 35 -4.73 -1.85 6.54
CA ASN A 35 -5.46 -2.27 5.35
C ASN A 35 -6.59 -3.25 5.70
N GLU A 36 -7.36 -3.71 4.70
CA GLU A 36 -8.50 -4.62 4.87
C GLU A 36 -8.13 -5.98 5.48
N TYR A 37 -6.83 -6.34 5.44
CA TYR A 37 -6.29 -7.56 6.02
C TYR A 37 -5.78 -7.37 7.46
N GLY A 38 -5.88 -6.16 8.01
CA GLY A 38 -5.43 -5.84 9.36
C GLY A 38 -3.92 -5.58 9.49
N ASN A 39 -3.20 -5.43 8.38
CA ASN A 39 -1.75 -5.17 8.36
C ASN A 39 -1.43 -3.73 7.92
N VAL A 40 -0.18 -3.31 8.13
CA VAL A 40 0.35 -2.06 7.57
C VAL A 40 1.31 -2.41 6.44
N ASP A 41 1.09 -1.82 5.27
CA ASP A 41 1.98 -2.00 4.13
C ASP A 41 3.17 -1.04 4.25
N LEU A 42 4.34 -1.55 4.64
CA LEU A 42 5.55 -0.78 4.88
C LEU A 42 6.68 -1.24 3.95
N PHE A 43 6.68 -0.76 2.70
CA PHE A 43 7.72 -1.12 1.72
C PHE A 43 8.93 -0.19 1.74
N LYS A 44 8.77 1.00 2.30
CA LYS A 44 9.81 2.04 2.45
C LYS A 44 9.66 2.69 3.80
N GLU A 45 10.74 3.20 4.36
CA GLU A 45 10.73 3.92 5.64
C GLU A 45 9.78 5.13 5.63
N SER A 46 9.64 5.81 4.48
CA SER A 46 8.72 6.95 4.30
C SER A 46 7.23 6.57 4.40
N MET A 47 6.90 5.28 4.42
CA MET A 47 5.54 4.79 4.57
C MET A 47 5.16 4.56 6.05
N LEU A 48 6.09 4.80 6.99
CA LEU A 48 5.82 4.64 8.41
C LEU A 48 4.77 5.68 8.86
N PRO A 49 3.64 5.25 9.47
CA PRO A 49 2.65 6.17 10.00
C PRO A 49 3.28 7.17 10.96
N LYS A 50 2.96 8.46 10.78
CA LYS A 50 3.47 9.49 11.69
C LYS A 50 2.97 9.22 13.11
N GLY A 51 3.88 9.28 14.08
CA GLY A 51 3.60 8.94 15.48
C GLY A 51 3.76 7.45 15.81
N ALA A 52 4.16 6.62 14.85
CA ALA A 52 4.57 5.23 15.10
C ALA A 52 6.10 5.07 15.00
N VAL A 53 6.60 3.97 15.56
CA VAL A 53 7.99 3.51 15.44
C VAL A 53 7.96 2.05 15.00
N HIS A 54 8.82 1.69 14.04
CA HIS A 54 9.04 0.29 13.65
C HIS A 54 9.96 -0.38 14.68
N ILE A 55 9.61 -1.58 15.12
CA ILE A 55 10.37 -2.36 16.09
C ILE A 55 10.68 -3.70 15.43
N ASP A 56 11.96 -4.04 15.35
CA ASP A 56 12.47 -5.31 14.81
C ASP A 56 12.53 -6.41 15.87
#